data_AF-A0A9P4GU88-F1
#
_entry.id   AF-A0A9P4GU88-F1
#
_cell.length_a   1.000
_cell.length_b   1.000
_cell.length_c   1.000
_cell.angle_alpha   90.00
_cell.angle_beta   90.00
_cell.angle_gamma   90.00
#
_symmetry.space_group_name_H-M   'P 1'
#
loop_
_entity.id
_entity.type
_entity.pdbx_description
1 polymer ?
#
loop_
_entity_poly.entity_id
_entity_poly.type
_entity_poly.pdbx_seq_one_letter_code
_entity_poly.pdbx_strand_id
1 'polypeptide(L)'
;NCTHTFVFDGVHLLILRFQAGSQADIPTCHVDCWIIPTKFTQGTASIRYAFYRLLSDAFHGAVGRQNVNTGMTFLTWRRYFDWYNGKPYWSDGNTTVRDVPGCNRVFHSAERRWAWDDDNDEHLGWDTNAF
;
A
#
# COMPACT_ATOMS: atom_id res chain seq x y z
N ASN A 1 -4.14 -10.75 -9.54
CA ASN A 1 -5.35 -10.25 -8.87
C ASN A 1 -5.30 -10.71 -7.43
N CYS A 2 -5.11 -9.79 -6.47
CA CYS A 2 -5.20 -10.12 -5.05
C CYS A 2 -6.66 -10.47 -4.72
N THR A 3 -6.84 -11.64 -4.10
CA THR A 3 -8.15 -12.18 -3.75
C THR A 3 -8.70 -11.40 -2.57
N HIS A 4 -9.72 -10.59 -2.82
CA HIS A 4 -10.62 -10.13 -1.77
C HIS A 4 -11.84 -11.05 -1.78
N THR A 5 -12.28 -11.48 -0.60
CA THR A 5 -13.49 -12.30 -0.47
C THR A 5 -14.50 -11.57 0.39
N PHE A 6 -15.73 -11.50 -0.12
CA PHE A 6 -16.88 -10.92 0.57
C PHE A 6 -17.84 -12.04 0.92
N VAL A 7 -18.17 -12.18 2.20
CA VAL A 7 -19.14 -13.17 2.67
C VAL A 7 -20.24 -12.43 3.43
N PHE A 8 -21.48 -12.65 3.04
CA PHE A 8 -22.63 -12.05 3.70
C PHE A 8 -23.58 -13.15 4.16
N ASP A 9 -23.85 -13.22 5.46
CA ASP A 9 -24.72 -14.23 6.07
C ASP A 9 -26.14 -13.72 6.36
N GLY A 10 -26.47 -12.49 5.94
CA GLY A 10 -27.74 -11.81 6.25
C GLY A 10 -27.69 -10.92 7.49
N VAL A 11 -26.68 -11.09 8.35
CA VAL A 11 -26.51 -10.34 9.62
C VAL A 11 -25.17 -9.61 9.67
N HIS A 12 -24.12 -10.18 9.09
CA HIS A 12 -22.76 -9.69 9.04
C HIS A 12 -22.23 -9.75 7.61
N LEU A 13 -21.52 -8.69 7.23
CA LEU A 13 -20.64 -8.69 6.07
C LEU A 13 -19.22 -8.92 6.55
N LEU A 14 -18.63 -10.04 6.15
CA LEU A 14 -17.22 -10.34 6.30
C LEU A 14 -16.48 -9.90 5.05
N ILE A 15 -15.38 -9.19 5.25
CA ILE A 15 -14.46 -8.81 4.19
C ILE A 15 -13.10 -9.39 4.57
N LEU A 16 -12.58 -10.27 3.72
CA LEU A 16 -11.27 -10.89 3.89
C LEU A 16 -10.29 -10.30 2.88
N ARG A 17 -9.13 -9.85 3.36
CA ARG A 17 -8.00 -9.42 2.53
C ARG A 17 -6.80 -10.30 2.81
N PHE A 18 -6.36 -11.01 1.79
CA PHE A 18 -5.20 -11.90 1.85
C PHE A 18 -3.94 -11.10 1.59
N GLN A 19 -3.05 -10.98 2.58
CA GLN A 19 -1.77 -10.28 2.46
C GLN A 19 -0.71 -11.15 1.81
N ALA A 20 -1.02 -11.74 0.66
CA ALA A 20 -0.10 -12.60 -0.07
C ALA A 20 0.90 -11.77 -0.90
N GLY A 21 2.16 -12.21 -0.97
CA GLY A 21 3.17 -11.61 -1.86
C GLY A 21 3.00 -12.07 -3.31
N SER A 22 2.47 -13.27 -3.50
CA SER A 22 2.16 -13.88 -4.77
C SER A 22 0.92 -14.78 -4.66
N GLN A 23 0.45 -15.30 -5.80
CA GLN A 23 -0.66 -16.27 -5.78
C GLN A 23 -0.30 -17.56 -5.02
N ALA A 24 0.97 -17.97 -5.03
CA ALA A 24 1.42 -19.18 -4.33
C ALA A 24 1.34 -19.04 -2.80
N ASP A 25 1.41 -17.81 -2.27
CA ASP A 25 1.45 -17.54 -0.84
C ASP A 25 0.05 -17.43 -0.20
N ILE A 26 -1.03 -17.46 -1.00
CA ILE A 26 -2.40 -17.35 -0.51
C ILE A 26 -2.73 -18.35 0.61
N PRO A 27 -2.34 -19.64 0.56
CA PRO A 27 -2.69 -20.60 1.59
C PRO A 27 -2.06 -20.34 2.96
N THR A 28 -0.95 -19.59 3.02
CA THR A 28 -0.16 -19.37 4.24
C THR A 28 -0.07 -17.90 4.66
N CYS A 29 -0.61 -16.98 3.85
CA CYS A 29 -0.52 -15.55 4.13
C CYS A 29 -1.40 -15.11 5.32
N HIS A 30 -1.03 -13.97 5.90
CA HIS A 30 -1.88 -13.30 6.87
C HIS A 30 -3.16 -12.80 6.20
N VAL A 31 -4.30 -12.95 6.89
CA VAL A 31 -5.61 -12.51 6.38
C VAL A 31 -6.17 -11.47 7.32
N ASP A 32 -6.37 -10.24 6.80
CA ASP A 32 -7.18 -9.26 7.51
C ASP A 32 -8.65 -9.62 7.37
N CYS A 33 -9.38 -9.53 8.47
CA CYS A 33 -10.82 -9.77 8.50
C CYS A 33 -11.53 -8.55 9.09
N TRP A 34 -12.45 -7.98 8.31
CA TRP A 34 -13.39 -6.98 8.81
C TRP A 34 -14.77 -7.62 8.95
N ILE A 35 -15.33 -7.54 10.16
CA ILE A 35 -16.69 -7.99 10.46
C ILE A 35 -17.57 -6.75 10.60
N ILE A 36 -18.52 -6.61 9.70
CA ILE A 36 -19.39 -5.45 9.64
C ILE A 36 -20.83 -5.90 9.90
N PRO A 37 -21.39 -5.60 11.08
CA PRO A 37 -22.77 -5.97 11.36
C PRO A 37 -23.73 -5.10 10.55
N THR A 38 -24.87 -5.68 10.19
CA THR A 38 -26.00 -4.98 9.55
C THR A 38 -26.65 -3.97 10.49
N LYS A 39 -26.60 -4.22 11.80
CA LYS A 39 -27.01 -3.28 12.84
C LYS A 39 -25.79 -2.63 13.46
N PHE A 40 -25.79 -1.30 13.53
CA PHE A 40 -24.69 -0.54 14.11
C PHE A 40 -24.53 -0.83 15.60
N THR A 41 -23.33 -1.24 16.00
CA THR A 41 -22.90 -1.40 17.39
C THR A 41 -21.70 -0.48 17.66
N GLN A 42 -21.60 0.11 18.85
CA GLN A 42 -20.42 0.91 19.22
C GLN A 42 -19.13 0.10 19.03
N GLY A 43 -18.12 0.73 18.42
CA GLY A 43 -16.83 0.10 18.11
C GLY A 43 -16.78 -0.70 16.81
N THR A 44 -17.89 -0.83 16.08
CA THR A 44 -17.91 -1.56 14.80
C THR A 44 -17.58 -0.66 13.62
N ALA A 45 -16.80 -1.18 12.67
CA ALA A 45 -16.49 -0.46 11.45
C ALA A 45 -17.75 -0.33 10.60
N SER A 46 -18.02 0.86 10.07
CA SER A 46 -19.14 1.03 9.13
C SER A 46 -18.85 0.37 7.77
N ILE A 47 -19.90 -0.05 7.08
CA ILE A 47 -19.82 -0.54 5.69
C ILE A 47 -19.05 0.46 4.80
N ARG A 48 -19.37 1.75 4.95
CA ARG A 48 -18.71 2.83 4.21
C ARG A 48 -17.21 2.89 4.50
N TYR A 49 -16.81 2.81 5.76
CA TYR A 49 -15.40 2.84 6.14
C TYR A 49 -14.62 1.66 5.55
N ALA A 50 -15.19 0.46 5.61
CA ALA A 50 -14.56 -0.72 5.03
C ALA A 50 -14.42 -0.62 3.51
N PHE A 51 -15.45 -0.15 2.81
CA PHE A 51 -15.36 0.10 1.37
C PHE A 51 -14.34 1.17 1.00
N TYR A 52 -14.21 2.24 1.79
CA TYR A 52 -13.17 3.25 1.54
C TYR A 52 -11.76 2.68 1.66
N ARG A 53 -11.51 1.79 2.64
CA ARG A 53 -10.20 1.13 2.78
C ARG A 53 -9.92 0.21 1.59
N LEU A 54 -10.91 -0.57 1.16
CA LEU A 54 -10.78 -1.41 -0.03
C LEU A 54 -10.55 -0.61 -1.32
N LEU A 55 -11.28 0.50 -1.51
CA LEU A 55 -11.09 1.38 -2.67
C LEU A 55 -9.71 2.02 -2.66
N SER A 56 -9.26 2.49 -1.49
CA SER A 56 -7.90 3.00 -1.31
C SER A 56 -6.87 1.93 -1.67
N ASP A 57 -6.98 0.72 -1.12
CA ASP A 57 -6.03 -0.36 -1.41
C ASP A 57 -6.08 -0.81 -2.88
N ALA A 58 -7.26 -0.85 -3.49
CA ALA A 58 -7.42 -1.16 -4.92
C ALA A 58 -6.80 -0.07 -5.80
N PHE A 59 -6.96 1.20 -5.42
CA PHE A 59 -6.33 2.33 -6.09
C PHE A 59 -4.80 2.25 -6.00
N HIS A 60 -4.25 2.07 -4.80
CA HIS A 60 -2.81 1.88 -4.62
C HIS A 60 -2.32 0.64 -5.38
N GLY A 61 -3.09 -0.45 -5.39
CA GLY A 61 -2.80 -1.66 -6.16
C GLY A 61 -2.77 -1.41 -7.68
N ALA A 62 -3.71 -0.62 -8.20
CA ALA A 62 -3.74 -0.25 -9.61
C ALA A 62 -2.55 0.64 -9.98
N VAL A 63 -2.26 1.66 -9.17
CA VAL A 63 -1.11 2.55 -9.32
C VAL A 63 0.20 1.76 -9.25
N GLY A 64 0.38 0.91 -8.24
CA GLY A 64 1.58 0.08 -8.07
C GLY A 64 1.81 -0.91 -9.23
N ARG A 65 0.74 -1.47 -9.81
CA ARG A 65 0.82 -2.35 -10.99
C ARG A 65 1.11 -1.61 -12.29
N GLN A 66 0.70 -0.36 -12.42
CA GLN A 66 1.08 0.49 -13.56
C GLN A 66 2.50 1.05 -13.39
N ASN A 67 2.96 1.22 -12.15
CA ASN A 67 4.25 1.81 -11.80
C ASN A 67 5.39 0.78 -11.60
N VAL A 68 5.24 -0.45 -12.13
CA VAL A 68 6.22 -1.54 -11.92
C VAL A 68 7.61 -1.23 -12.49
N ASN A 69 7.76 -0.17 -13.30
CA ASN A 69 8.99 0.13 -14.03
C ASN A 69 9.52 1.57 -13.98
N THR A 70 9.02 2.46 -13.11
CA THR A 70 9.55 3.84 -13.09
C THR A 70 10.92 4.03 -12.40
N GLY A 71 11.66 2.94 -12.13
CA GLY A 71 13.11 3.01 -11.98
C GLY A 71 13.65 3.89 -10.85
N MET A 72 12.81 4.28 -9.88
CA MET A 72 13.26 5.11 -8.77
C MET A 72 14.18 4.29 -7.86
N THR A 73 15.46 4.64 -7.91
CA THR A 73 16.53 4.04 -7.12
C THR A 73 17.24 5.12 -6.33
N PHE A 74 17.35 4.93 -5.03
CA PHE A 74 18.16 5.77 -4.16
C PHE A 74 19.28 4.92 -3.62
N LEU A 75 20.53 5.28 -3.91
CA LEU A 75 21.70 4.47 -3.53
C LEU A 75 21.55 3.03 -4.05
N THR A 76 21.47 2.05 -3.15
CA THR A 76 21.24 0.63 -3.44
C THR A 76 19.76 0.22 -3.36
N TRP A 77 18.89 1.10 -2.88
CA TRP A 77 17.47 0.80 -2.66
C TRP A 77 16.66 1.01 -3.93
N ARG A 78 15.90 -0.02 -4.30
CA ARG A 78 14.95 0.03 -5.40
C ARG A 78 13.53 -0.06 -4.88
N ARG A 79 12.64 0.75 -5.45
CA ARG A 79 11.21 0.73 -5.09
C ARG A 79 10.47 -0.43 -5.75
N TYR A 80 9.60 -1.05 -4.97
CA TYR A 80 8.66 -2.08 -5.36
C TYR A 80 7.29 -1.79 -4.74
N PHE A 81 6.27 -2.58 -5.08
CA PHE A 81 4.92 -2.41 -4.56
C PHE A 81 4.36 -3.75 -4.10
N ASP A 82 3.75 -3.75 -2.92
CA ASP A 82 3.09 -4.92 -2.37
C ASP A 82 1.98 -5.40 -3.31
N TRP A 83 1.93 -6.71 -3.54
CA TRP A 83 0.93 -7.29 -4.44
C TRP A 83 -0.51 -7.11 -3.95
N TYR A 84 -0.71 -7.07 -2.63
CA TYR A 84 -2.03 -7.12 -2.00
C TYR A 84 -2.65 -5.74 -1.71
N ASN A 85 -1.86 -4.71 -1.46
CA ASN A 85 -2.36 -3.36 -1.15
C ASN A 85 -1.72 -2.27 -2.01
N GLY A 86 -0.76 -2.61 -2.89
CA GLY A 86 -0.05 -1.66 -3.75
C GLY A 86 0.75 -0.58 -3.03
N LYS A 87 1.01 -0.73 -1.73
CA LYS A 87 1.86 0.20 -0.99
C LYS A 87 3.30 0.02 -1.42
N PRO A 88 4.07 1.12 -1.53
CA PRO A 88 5.47 1.02 -1.84
C PRO A 88 6.23 0.32 -0.70
N TYR A 89 7.27 -0.39 -1.09
CA TYR A 89 8.36 -0.81 -0.22
C TYR A 89 9.67 -0.71 -0.99
N TRP A 90 10.77 -0.72 -0.27
CA TRP A 90 12.10 -0.60 -0.84
C TRP A 90 12.89 -1.86 -0.55
N SER A 91 13.74 -2.26 -1.50
CA SER A 91 14.65 -3.38 -1.31
C SER A 91 16.02 -3.09 -1.89
N ASP A 92 17.06 -3.44 -1.14
CA ASP A 92 18.46 -3.45 -1.57
C ASP A 92 18.92 -4.83 -2.07
N GLY A 93 17.99 -5.79 -2.18
CA GLY A 93 18.23 -7.20 -2.50
C GLY A 93 18.42 -8.11 -1.29
N ASN A 94 18.76 -7.58 -0.11
CA ASN A 94 18.95 -8.35 1.12
C ASN A 94 17.84 -8.11 2.14
N THR A 95 17.33 -6.88 2.21
CA THR A 95 16.35 -6.42 3.19
C THR A 95 15.22 -5.67 2.49
N THR A 96 14.11 -5.55 3.20
CA THR A 96 12.96 -4.77 2.74
C THR A 96 12.51 -3.78 3.82
N VAL A 97 12.27 -2.55 3.42
CA VAL A 97 11.91 -1.43 4.32
C VAL A 97 10.75 -0.62 3.74
N ARG A 98 10.05 0.13 4.60
CA ARG A 98 8.99 1.05 4.17
C ARG A 98 9.49 2.45 3.89
N ASP A 99 10.50 2.87 4.63
CA ASP A 99 11.19 4.14 4.49
C ASP A 99 12.68 3.85 4.24
N VAL A 100 13.28 4.56 3.29
CA VAL A 100 14.69 4.36 2.92
C VAL A 100 15.57 5.05 3.96
N PRO A 101 16.51 4.35 4.60
CA PRO A 101 17.44 4.99 5.53
C PRO A 101 18.23 6.10 4.83
N GLY A 102 18.25 7.29 5.43
CA GLY A 102 18.95 8.45 4.87
C GLY A 102 18.22 9.17 3.75
N CYS A 103 16.95 8.83 3.47
CA CYS A 103 16.11 9.55 2.51
C CYS A 103 14.74 9.85 3.12
N ASN A 104 14.38 11.12 3.13
CA ASN A 104 13.14 11.61 3.68
C ASN A 104 12.20 12.08 2.58
N ARG A 105 10.92 11.70 2.67
CA ARG A 105 9.90 12.18 1.75
C ARG A 105 9.34 13.51 2.25
N VAL A 106 9.64 14.59 1.55
CA VAL A 106 9.31 15.96 1.96
C VAL A 106 8.38 16.61 0.93
N PHE A 107 7.45 17.43 1.40
CA PHE A 107 6.62 18.24 0.53
C PHE A 107 7.29 19.59 0.29
N HIS A 108 7.79 19.80 -0.93
CA HIS A 108 8.41 21.05 -1.34
C HIS A 108 7.31 22.07 -1.67
N SER A 109 7.15 23.06 -0.78
CA SER A 109 6.03 24.00 -0.84
C SER A 109 6.08 24.95 -2.04
N ALA A 110 7.28 25.30 -2.53
CA ALA A 110 7.47 26.19 -3.67
C ALA A 110 7.02 25.52 -4.99
N GLU A 111 7.42 24.26 -5.19
CA GLU A 111 7.11 23.47 -6.37
C GLU A 111 5.75 22.76 -6.27
N ARG A 112 5.15 22.76 -5.07
CA ARG A 112 3.87 22.11 -4.71
C ARG A 112 3.83 20.63 -5.05
N ARG A 113 4.96 19.95 -4.83
CA ARG A 113 5.13 18.53 -5.16
C ARG A 113 5.93 17.82 -4.08
N TRP A 114 5.74 16.51 -4.02
CA TRP A 114 6.52 15.65 -3.14
C TRP A 114 7.88 15.35 -3.78
N ALA A 115 8.92 15.41 -2.96
CA ALA A 115 10.29 15.06 -3.30
C ALA A 115 10.85 14.08 -2.27
N TRP A 116 11.99 13.51 -2.64
CA TRP A 116 12.87 12.79 -1.76
C TRP A 116 14.13 13.62 -1.58
N ASP A 117 14.47 13.90 -0.33
CA ASP A 117 15.69 14.60 0.05
C ASP A 117 16.51 13.67 0.97
N ASP A 118 17.81 13.89 1.08
CA ASP A 118 18.65 13.14 2.01
C ASP A 118 18.57 13.70 3.44
N ASP A 119 19.33 13.12 4.37
CA ASP A 119 19.40 13.63 5.76
C ASP A 119 20.07 15.01 5.89
N ASN A 120 20.71 15.51 4.83
CA ASN A 120 21.31 16.84 4.76
C ASN A 120 20.41 17.85 4.03
N ASP A 121 19.14 17.51 3.80
CA ASP A 121 18.17 18.29 3.02
C ASP A 121 18.60 18.52 1.55
N GLU A 122 19.49 17.69 1.00
CA GLU A 122 19.86 17.71 -0.41
C GLU A 122 18.79 16.98 -1.25
N HIS A 123 18.32 17.63 -2.32
CA HIS A 123 17.29 17.08 -3.19
C HIS A 123 17.81 15.87 -4.00
N LEU A 124 17.23 14.69 -3.76
CA LEU A 124 17.57 13.46 -4.48
C LEU A 124 16.69 13.26 -5.71
N GLY A 125 15.43 13.68 -5.66
CA GLY A 125 14.54 13.62 -6.81
C GLY A 125 13.06 13.81 -6.52
N TRP A 126 12.30 14.15 -7.55
CA TRP A 126 10.84 14.31 -7.45
C TRP A 126 10.13 12.96 -7.34
N ASP A 127 9.20 12.84 -6.40
CA ASP A 127 8.35 11.66 -6.25
C ASP A 127 7.48 11.44 -7.50
N THR A 128 7.18 12.54 -8.23
CA THR A 128 6.41 12.53 -9.47
C THR A 128 7.18 12.16 -10.72
N ASN A 129 8.52 12.11 -10.70
CA ASN A 129 9.31 11.57 -11.83
C ASN A 129 9.16 10.05 -11.98
N ALA A 130 8.26 9.45 -11.18
CA ALA A 130 7.84 8.08 -11.28
C ALA A 130 6.40 7.89 -11.79
N PHE A 131 5.83 8.91 -12.42
CA PHE A 131 4.63 8.83 -13.27
C PHE A 131 5.01 9.08 -14.73
#